data_AF-A0A961WZ84-F1
#
_entry.id   AF-A0A961WZ84-F1
#
_cell.length_a   1.000
_cell.length_b   1.000
_cell.length_c   1.000
_cell.angle_alpha   90.00
_cell.angle_beta   90.00
_cell.angle_gamma   90.00
#
_symmetry.space_group_name_H-M   'P 1'
#
loop_
_entity.id
_entity.type
_entity.pdbx_description
1 polymer ?
#
loop_
_entity_poly.entity_id
_entity_poly.type
_entity_poly.pdbx_seq_one_letter_code
_entity_poly.pdbx_strand_id
1 'polypeptide(L)'
;MITGFVPTNSLGASHVLEELSRRPEQFEKACGLAALVADGEGDAKAARQQLKDLLLEAARLNPALFPGQFRHVNGAADHDGVLARLGFRDDETIMVSTGMALRDPRQFPSPNAFIAGRFNGKNPPINLLFGYGIHACIGHVVAMEVITELFATLLARKDIRFTSARPKMRRVGPLPWQMDMAFEPDRGDLRRAMVTSAIPLKAGADSAALRQMLKDGFHEESVKSAIDASGIVHFMSLNVIDLGEENKPRPTLLVEINADGTAENAVRKIVAHCPSFFEAIRPFLDYKPMQGKNIATGNKGIADHIIDHMVTFRTRPFGAIGLNFPGSGEFSVDQLEKEQKLFDWVRRNVFLSAAPAGSGTFDSMLDAARHALKHGGDEVADLRALLIRPTSRRPAFSRVKSSNFNTFLVRLFTSAPFTTAALLLLAMSLVVPALVGFFGHWSGILPAYVDSLMAPLLLLATAAAAFVWVLRRHETVIDKPDDRFASREHMEKILAGEDIEGYAQNHLTSNSQMKPGVFRLITMALAMYIIKRMAEIWFKPGFVTDFATIHYAKWFRLPGT
;
A
#
# COMPACT_ATOMS: atom_id res chain seq x y z
N MET A 1 -21.09 0.99 -33.24
CA MET A 1 -21.11 -0.17 -32.30
C MET A 1 -20.40 0.07 -30.96
N ILE A 2 -19.47 1.03 -30.86
CA ILE A 2 -18.74 1.32 -29.60
C ILE A 2 -19.63 1.94 -28.51
N THR A 3 -20.61 2.77 -28.89
CA THR A 3 -21.50 3.50 -27.96
C THR A 3 -22.49 2.60 -27.20
N GLY A 4 -22.86 1.43 -27.73
CA GLY A 4 -23.78 0.49 -27.08
C GLY A 4 -23.09 -0.64 -26.29
N PHE A 5 -21.79 -0.84 -26.47
CA PHE A 5 -21.06 -1.93 -25.83
C PHE A 5 -20.50 -1.52 -24.47
N VAL A 6 -19.66 -0.48 -24.44
CA VAL A 6 -18.94 -0.07 -23.21
C VAL A 6 -19.88 0.39 -22.09
N PRO A 7 -20.87 1.28 -22.33
CA PRO A 7 -21.73 1.77 -21.25
C PRO A 7 -22.63 0.67 -20.68
N THR A 8 -23.24 -0.15 -21.54
CA THR A 8 -24.21 -1.16 -21.13
C THR A 8 -23.55 -2.35 -20.44
N ASN A 9 -22.36 -2.75 -20.87
CA ASN A 9 -21.61 -3.82 -20.22
C ASN A 9 -21.10 -3.37 -18.83
N SER A 10 -20.64 -2.12 -18.72
CA SER A 10 -20.24 -1.53 -17.43
C SER A 10 -21.41 -1.42 -16.46
N LEU A 11 -22.59 -1.00 -16.96
CA LEU A 11 -23.82 -0.92 -16.19
C LEU A 11 -24.27 -2.30 -15.70
N GLY A 12 -24.31 -3.30 -16.60
CA GLY A 12 -24.66 -4.68 -16.27
C GLY A 12 -23.73 -5.28 -15.22
N ALA A 13 -22.41 -5.19 -15.41
CA ALA A 13 -21.42 -5.65 -14.44
C ALA A 13 -21.60 -4.98 -13.07
N SER A 14 -21.83 -3.66 -13.05
CA SER A 14 -22.01 -2.91 -11.80
C SER A 14 -23.30 -3.29 -11.07
N HIS A 15 -24.38 -3.53 -11.80
CA HIS A 15 -25.64 -3.99 -11.22
C HIS A 15 -25.56 -5.41 -10.68
N VAL A 16 -24.82 -6.31 -11.36
CA VAL A 16 -24.49 -7.65 -10.85
C VAL A 16 -23.73 -7.53 -9.52
N LEU A 17 -22.69 -6.69 -9.45
CA LEU A 17 -21.93 -6.50 -8.22
C LEU A 17 -22.79 -5.94 -7.08
N GLU A 18 -23.67 -4.97 -7.39
CA GLU A 18 -24.62 -4.41 -6.41
C GLU A 18 -25.65 -5.44 -5.93
N GLU A 19 -26.04 -6.39 -6.78
CA GLU A 19 -26.96 -7.45 -6.38
C GLU A 19 -26.29 -8.51 -5.49
N LEU A 20 -25.03 -8.86 -5.80
CA LEU A 20 -24.20 -9.72 -4.94
C LEU A 20 -23.91 -9.05 -3.60
N SER A 21 -23.71 -7.74 -3.57
CA SER A 21 -23.46 -7.00 -2.32
C SER A 21 -24.65 -7.02 -1.35
N ARG A 22 -25.86 -7.33 -1.84
CA ARG A 22 -27.07 -7.53 -1.03
C ARG A 22 -27.23 -8.99 -0.56
N ARG A 23 -26.38 -9.91 -1.02
CA ARG A 23 -26.48 -11.36 -0.79
C ARG A 23 -25.10 -11.96 -0.44
N PRO A 24 -24.68 -11.85 0.84
CA PRO A 24 -23.37 -12.31 1.29
C PRO A 24 -23.06 -13.77 0.91
N GLU A 25 -24.01 -14.69 1.09
CA GLU A 25 -23.84 -16.11 0.74
C GLU A 25 -23.55 -16.32 -0.75
N GLN A 26 -24.21 -15.56 -1.63
CA GLN A 26 -24.01 -15.67 -3.08
C GLN A 26 -22.72 -14.99 -3.52
N PHE A 27 -22.33 -13.92 -2.82
CA PHE A 27 -21.02 -13.28 -3.01
C PHE A 27 -19.89 -14.25 -2.62
N GLU A 28 -19.96 -14.88 -1.45
CA GLU A 28 -18.98 -15.89 -1.00
C GLU A 28 -18.92 -17.08 -1.96
N LYS A 29 -20.07 -17.59 -2.42
CA LYS A 29 -20.12 -18.63 -3.45
C LYS A 29 -19.45 -18.20 -4.75
N ALA A 30 -19.68 -16.96 -5.21
CA ALA A 30 -19.05 -16.43 -6.40
C ALA A 30 -17.52 -16.29 -6.24
N CYS A 31 -17.04 -15.88 -5.07
CA CYS A 31 -15.61 -15.86 -4.74
C CYS A 31 -15.00 -17.27 -4.76
N GLY A 32 -15.67 -18.26 -4.16
CA GLY A 32 -15.20 -19.65 -4.17
C GLY A 32 -15.14 -20.24 -5.59
N LEU A 33 -16.15 -19.98 -6.42
CA LEU A 33 -16.13 -20.38 -7.83
C LEU A 33 -15.01 -19.68 -8.61
N ALA A 34 -14.82 -18.37 -8.38
CA ALA A 34 -13.75 -17.62 -9.03
C ALA A 34 -12.35 -18.11 -8.63
N ALA A 35 -12.14 -18.49 -7.37
CA ALA A 35 -10.89 -19.08 -6.90
C ALA A 35 -10.60 -20.41 -7.64
N LEU A 36 -11.59 -21.30 -7.74
CA LEU A 36 -11.46 -22.56 -8.51
C LEU A 36 -11.15 -22.32 -10.00
N VAL A 37 -11.69 -21.24 -10.58
CA VAL A 37 -11.36 -20.86 -11.96
C VAL A 37 -9.91 -20.40 -12.07
N ALA A 38 -9.42 -19.65 -11.10
CA ALA A 38 -8.04 -19.14 -11.08
C ALA A 38 -7.00 -20.24 -10.85
N ASP A 39 -7.33 -21.27 -10.06
CA ASP A 39 -6.44 -22.42 -9.81
C ASP A 39 -6.19 -23.26 -11.08
N GLY A 40 -7.11 -23.24 -12.05
CA GLY A 40 -6.89 -23.75 -13.40
C GLY A 40 -6.86 -25.28 -13.58
N GLU A 41 -6.97 -26.06 -12.50
CA GLU A 41 -6.99 -27.53 -12.53
C GLU A 41 -8.41 -28.11 -12.47
N GLY A 42 -8.60 -29.31 -13.06
CA GLY A 42 -9.83 -30.12 -12.93
C GLY A 42 -11.14 -29.39 -13.27
N ASP A 43 -11.94 -29.14 -12.24
CA ASP A 43 -13.32 -28.60 -12.31
C ASP A 43 -13.40 -27.11 -12.72
N ALA A 44 -12.29 -26.43 -13.04
CA ALA A 44 -12.25 -25.01 -13.40
C ALA A 44 -13.25 -24.60 -14.49
N LYS A 45 -13.43 -25.43 -15.53
CA LYS A 45 -14.42 -25.16 -16.60
C LYS A 45 -15.86 -25.22 -16.09
N ALA A 46 -16.16 -26.18 -15.22
CA ALA A 46 -17.48 -26.31 -14.60
C ALA A 46 -17.73 -25.16 -13.61
N ALA A 47 -16.73 -24.79 -12.81
CA ALA A 47 -16.78 -23.65 -11.91
C ALA A 47 -17.01 -22.34 -12.67
N ARG A 48 -16.35 -22.13 -13.81
CA ARG A 48 -16.57 -20.96 -14.68
C ARG A 48 -18.00 -20.90 -15.21
N GLN A 49 -18.56 -22.04 -15.62
CA GLN A 49 -19.95 -22.09 -16.07
C GLN A 49 -20.92 -21.79 -14.92
N GLN A 50 -20.72 -22.37 -13.74
CA GLN A 50 -21.52 -22.08 -12.56
C GLN A 50 -21.43 -20.61 -12.14
N LEU A 51 -20.25 -20.00 -12.25
CA LEU A 51 -20.05 -18.57 -12.01
C LEU A 51 -20.87 -17.75 -13.02
N LYS A 52 -20.78 -18.06 -14.31
CA LYS A 52 -21.57 -17.39 -15.35
C LYS A 52 -23.07 -17.48 -15.08
N ASP A 53 -23.55 -18.64 -14.67
CA ASP A 53 -24.97 -18.88 -14.35
C ASP A 53 -25.44 -18.09 -13.12
N LEU A 54 -24.58 -17.94 -12.13
CA LEU A 54 -24.79 -17.12 -10.94
C LEU A 54 -24.84 -15.62 -11.31
N LEU A 55 -23.88 -15.15 -12.12
CA LEU A 55 -23.83 -13.76 -12.59
C LEU A 55 -25.04 -13.42 -13.48
N LEU A 56 -25.50 -14.36 -14.30
CA LEU A 56 -26.69 -14.20 -15.13
C LEU A 56 -27.97 -14.03 -14.29
N GLU A 57 -28.10 -14.78 -13.19
CA GLU A 57 -29.22 -14.62 -12.26
C GLU A 57 -29.15 -13.27 -11.52
N ALA A 58 -27.95 -12.84 -11.10
CA ALA A 58 -27.76 -11.52 -10.52
C ALA A 58 -28.16 -10.40 -11.51
N ALA A 59 -27.80 -10.57 -12.79
CA ALA A 59 -28.20 -9.64 -13.85
C ALA A 59 -29.72 -9.64 -14.07
N ARG A 60 -30.41 -10.79 -13.99
CA ARG A 60 -31.87 -10.89 -14.05
C ARG A 60 -32.53 -10.06 -12.95
N LEU A 61 -32.02 -10.19 -11.73
CA LEU A 61 -32.57 -9.49 -10.56
C LEU A 61 -32.28 -7.99 -10.61
N ASN A 62 -31.17 -7.55 -11.21
CA ASN A 62 -30.84 -6.13 -11.36
C ASN A 62 -30.43 -5.82 -12.82
N PRO A 63 -31.37 -5.76 -13.77
CA PRO A 63 -31.04 -5.68 -15.19
C PRO A 63 -30.48 -4.31 -15.57
N ALA A 64 -29.54 -4.28 -16.52
CA ALA A 64 -28.94 -3.04 -17.03
C ALA A 64 -29.99 -2.12 -17.68
N LEU A 65 -31.00 -2.71 -18.33
CA LEU A 65 -32.05 -1.99 -19.06
C LEU A 65 -33.29 -1.72 -18.20
N PHE A 66 -33.15 -1.61 -16.88
CA PHE A 66 -34.26 -1.27 -16.01
C PHE A 66 -34.75 0.18 -16.25
N PRO A 67 -36.07 0.45 -16.32
CA PRO A 67 -37.19 -0.48 -16.18
C PRO A 67 -37.57 -1.24 -17.47
N GLY A 68 -37.13 -0.76 -18.63
CA GLY A 68 -37.45 -1.37 -19.91
C GLY A 68 -36.87 -0.65 -21.12
N GLN A 69 -37.35 -1.02 -22.30
CA GLN A 69 -36.95 -0.38 -23.56
C GLN A 69 -38.15 0.31 -24.21
N PHE A 70 -37.90 1.46 -24.83
CA PHE A 70 -38.92 2.17 -25.61
C PHE A 70 -39.11 1.52 -27.00
N ARG A 71 -40.35 1.52 -27.48
CA ARG A 71 -40.75 1.07 -28.82
C ARG A 71 -41.80 2.01 -29.38
N HIS A 72 -41.88 2.08 -30.70
CA HIS A 72 -42.99 2.71 -31.41
C HIS A 72 -43.97 1.65 -31.87
N VAL A 73 -45.25 1.91 -31.67
CA VAL A 73 -46.32 1.08 -32.19
C VAL A 73 -46.39 1.27 -33.70
N ASN A 74 -46.42 0.15 -34.42
CA ASN A 74 -46.68 0.13 -35.85
C ASN A 74 -47.97 -0.69 -36.07
N GLY A 75 -49.07 0.00 -36.33
CA GLY A 75 -50.38 -0.59 -36.54
C GLY A 75 -50.42 -1.53 -37.74
N ALA A 76 -49.56 -1.32 -38.75
CA ALA A 76 -49.42 -2.23 -39.88
C ALA A 76 -48.74 -3.57 -39.51
N ALA A 77 -48.06 -3.63 -38.36
CA ALA A 77 -47.41 -4.83 -37.83
C ALA A 77 -48.27 -5.56 -36.77
N ASP A 78 -49.46 -5.07 -36.43
CA ASP A 78 -50.38 -5.69 -35.46
C ASP A 78 -51.21 -6.83 -36.10
N HIS A 79 -50.52 -7.84 -36.64
CA HIS A 79 -51.15 -8.94 -37.39
C HIS A 79 -52.22 -9.69 -36.59
N ASP A 80 -52.06 -9.77 -35.26
CA ASP A 80 -52.96 -10.50 -34.36
C ASP A 80 -53.98 -9.58 -33.65
N GLY A 81 -53.98 -8.28 -33.96
CA GLY A 81 -54.83 -7.26 -33.32
C GLY A 81 -54.56 -7.07 -31.82
N VAL A 82 -53.39 -7.50 -31.32
CA VAL A 82 -53.03 -7.45 -29.89
C VAL A 82 -52.85 -6.00 -29.44
N LEU A 83 -52.18 -5.18 -30.23
CA LEU A 83 -51.89 -3.79 -29.88
C LEU A 83 -53.18 -2.96 -29.86
N ALA A 84 -54.07 -3.20 -30.83
CA ALA A 84 -55.40 -2.60 -30.87
C ALA A 84 -56.27 -3.04 -29.67
N ARG A 85 -56.25 -4.33 -29.29
CA ARG A 85 -56.96 -4.84 -28.10
C ARG A 85 -56.44 -4.23 -26.79
N LEU A 86 -55.15 -3.90 -26.72
CA LEU A 86 -54.55 -3.22 -25.57
C LEU A 86 -54.79 -1.70 -25.60
N GLY A 87 -55.42 -1.18 -26.65
CA GLY A 87 -55.81 0.23 -26.78
C GLY A 87 -54.70 1.17 -27.25
N PHE A 88 -53.59 0.62 -27.78
CA PHE A 88 -52.49 1.43 -28.29
C PHE A 88 -52.80 2.03 -29.66
N ARG A 89 -52.34 3.27 -29.88
CA ARG A 89 -52.50 3.98 -31.15
C ARG A 89 -51.29 3.78 -32.04
N ASP A 90 -51.48 3.89 -33.35
CA ASP A 90 -50.37 3.89 -34.29
C ASP A 90 -49.40 5.04 -34.00
N ASP A 91 -48.10 4.80 -34.17
CA ASP A 91 -46.98 5.69 -33.83
C ASP A 91 -46.85 6.08 -32.33
N GLU A 92 -47.65 5.47 -31.45
CA GLU A 92 -47.53 5.68 -30.00
C GLU A 92 -46.19 5.13 -29.49
N THR A 93 -45.51 5.91 -28.64
CA THR A 93 -44.31 5.44 -27.94
C THR A 93 -44.70 4.69 -26.67
N ILE A 94 -44.35 3.40 -26.62
CA ILE A 94 -44.59 2.54 -25.46
C ILE A 94 -43.28 2.17 -24.77
N MET A 95 -43.31 1.99 -23.45
CA MET A 95 -42.19 1.41 -22.69
C MET A 95 -42.49 -0.06 -22.40
N VAL A 96 -41.76 -0.96 -23.05
CA VAL A 96 -41.84 -2.39 -22.77
C VAL A 96 -41.03 -2.67 -21.50
N SER A 97 -41.74 -2.91 -20.39
CA SER A 97 -41.16 -3.10 -19.05
C SER A 97 -40.48 -4.47 -18.89
N THR A 98 -39.36 -4.68 -19.59
CA THR A 98 -38.60 -5.93 -19.55
C THR A 98 -38.07 -6.24 -18.15
N GLY A 99 -37.76 -5.22 -17.34
CA GLY A 99 -37.35 -5.41 -15.95
C GLY A 99 -38.44 -6.05 -15.09
N MET A 100 -39.72 -5.72 -15.34
CA MET A 100 -40.85 -6.39 -14.69
C MET A 100 -41.09 -7.79 -15.26
N ALA A 101 -40.96 -7.96 -16.58
CA ALA A 101 -41.13 -9.26 -17.23
C ALA A 101 -40.10 -10.30 -16.74
N LEU A 102 -38.86 -9.87 -16.44
CA LEU A 102 -37.81 -10.72 -15.83
C LEU A 102 -38.13 -11.13 -14.38
N ARG A 103 -39.21 -10.60 -13.79
CA ARG A 103 -39.74 -10.96 -12.46
C ARG A 103 -41.20 -11.42 -12.53
N ASP A 104 -41.69 -11.79 -13.72
CA ASP A 104 -43.07 -12.27 -13.90
C ASP A 104 -43.23 -13.68 -13.32
N PRO A 105 -44.09 -13.91 -12.30
CA PRO A 105 -44.29 -15.22 -11.70
C PRO A 105 -44.86 -16.26 -12.67
N ARG A 106 -45.46 -15.84 -13.80
CA ARG A 106 -45.93 -16.74 -14.87
C ARG A 106 -44.79 -17.40 -15.63
N GLN A 107 -43.62 -16.77 -15.66
CA GLN A 107 -42.43 -17.27 -16.36
C GLN A 107 -41.33 -17.71 -15.38
N PHE A 108 -41.25 -17.06 -14.21
CA PHE A 108 -40.24 -17.32 -13.19
C PHE A 108 -40.91 -17.73 -11.87
N PRO A 109 -41.02 -19.03 -11.58
CA PRO A 109 -41.42 -19.49 -10.25
C PRO A 109 -40.49 -18.91 -9.18
N SER A 110 -41.08 -18.33 -8.12
CA SER A 110 -40.35 -17.56 -7.10
C SER A 110 -39.48 -16.44 -7.71
N PRO A 111 -40.09 -15.43 -8.37
CA PRO A 111 -39.37 -14.50 -9.25
C PRO A 111 -38.34 -13.62 -8.53
N ASN A 112 -38.50 -13.43 -7.22
CA ASN A 112 -37.58 -12.62 -6.40
C ASN A 112 -36.49 -13.47 -5.71
N ALA A 113 -36.59 -14.80 -5.78
CA ALA A 113 -35.56 -15.69 -5.23
C ALA A 113 -34.35 -15.75 -6.17
N PHE A 114 -33.15 -15.76 -5.58
CA PHE A 114 -31.89 -15.93 -6.31
C PHE A 114 -31.68 -17.42 -6.59
N ILE A 115 -31.83 -17.84 -7.84
CA ILE A 115 -31.58 -19.23 -8.26
C ILE A 115 -30.62 -19.21 -9.46
N ALA A 116 -29.36 -19.57 -9.22
CA ALA A 116 -28.38 -19.70 -10.29
C ALA A 116 -28.79 -20.81 -11.28
N GLY A 117 -28.53 -20.61 -12.57
CA GLY A 117 -28.80 -21.62 -13.59
C GLY A 117 -30.27 -21.75 -14.01
N ARG A 118 -31.14 -20.78 -13.70
CA ARG A 118 -32.54 -20.76 -14.17
C ARG A 118 -32.70 -20.88 -15.68
N PHE A 119 -31.70 -20.44 -16.42
CA PHE A 119 -31.66 -20.50 -17.89
C PHE A 119 -31.07 -21.82 -18.41
N ASN A 120 -30.70 -22.74 -17.52
CA ASN A 120 -30.19 -24.06 -17.86
C ASN A 120 -31.32 -25.07 -17.75
N GLY A 121 -31.66 -25.76 -18.84
CA GLY A 121 -32.68 -26.80 -18.81
C GLY A 121 -33.33 -27.04 -20.17
N LYS A 122 -34.25 -28.01 -20.22
CA LYS A 122 -34.99 -28.36 -21.45
C LYS A 122 -35.96 -27.26 -21.89
N ASN A 123 -36.54 -26.52 -20.95
CA ASN A 123 -37.50 -25.43 -21.18
C ASN A 123 -37.12 -24.18 -20.36
N PRO A 124 -36.04 -23.47 -20.72
CA PRO A 124 -35.63 -22.28 -19.98
C PRO A 124 -36.62 -21.12 -20.21
N PRO A 125 -36.82 -20.23 -19.21
CA PRO A 125 -37.63 -19.04 -19.38
C PRO A 125 -37.00 -18.11 -20.41
N ILE A 126 -37.84 -17.29 -21.06
CA ILE A 126 -37.36 -16.33 -22.07
C ILE A 126 -36.43 -15.31 -21.40
N ASN A 127 -35.18 -15.26 -21.89
CA ASN A 127 -34.19 -14.32 -21.38
C ASN A 127 -34.33 -12.94 -22.04
N LEU A 128 -35.07 -12.05 -21.39
CA LEU A 128 -35.27 -10.68 -21.86
C LEU A 128 -34.16 -9.70 -21.44
N LEU A 129 -33.10 -10.15 -20.76
CA LEU A 129 -31.96 -9.28 -20.38
C LEU A 129 -31.31 -8.62 -21.59
N PHE A 130 -31.32 -9.33 -22.71
CA PHE A 130 -30.68 -8.95 -23.96
C PHE A 130 -31.70 -8.62 -25.06
N GLY A 131 -32.97 -8.40 -24.71
CA GLY A 131 -34.05 -8.23 -25.69
C GLY A 131 -34.49 -9.55 -26.33
N TYR A 132 -35.39 -9.47 -27.32
CA TYR A 132 -35.97 -10.62 -28.01
C TYR A 132 -36.28 -10.28 -29.47
N GLY A 133 -36.41 -11.31 -30.32
CA GLY A 133 -36.75 -11.16 -31.74
C GLY A 133 -35.62 -10.54 -32.58
N ILE A 134 -35.99 -9.80 -33.62
CA ILE A 134 -35.05 -9.20 -34.60
C ILE A 134 -34.07 -8.19 -33.99
N HIS A 135 -34.34 -7.69 -32.79
CA HIS A 135 -33.50 -6.75 -32.06
C HIS A 135 -32.86 -7.37 -30.81
N ALA A 136 -32.82 -8.71 -30.71
CA ALA A 136 -32.03 -9.37 -29.68
C ALA A 136 -30.56 -8.91 -29.77
N CYS A 137 -29.94 -8.65 -28.62
CA CYS A 137 -28.59 -8.12 -28.55
C CYS A 137 -27.61 -9.09 -29.20
N ILE A 138 -27.07 -8.69 -30.37
CA ILE A 138 -26.06 -9.46 -31.09
C ILE A 138 -24.78 -9.68 -30.24
N GLY A 139 -24.51 -8.78 -29.30
CA GLY A 139 -23.35 -8.82 -28.42
C GLY A 139 -23.56 -9.58 -27.10
N HIS A 140 -24.70 -10.25 -26.86
CA HIS A 140 -24.99 -10.86 -25.56
C HIS A 140 -23.97 -11.92 -25.13
N VAL A 141 -23.48 -12.73 -26.08
CA VAL A 141 -22.44 -13.75 -25.81
C VAL A 141 -21.16 -13.07 -25.36
N VAL A 142 -20.68 -12.09 -26.13
CA VAL A 142 -19.45 -11.33 -25.81
C VAL A 142 -19.59 -10.61 -24.47
N ALA A 143 -20.72 -9.95 -24.22
CA ALA A 143 -20.99 -9.25 -22.97
C ALA A 143 -20.89 -10.20 -21.76
N MET A 144 -21.56 -11.35 -21.81
CA MET A 144 -21.51 -12.32 -20.71
C MET A 144 -20.14 -12.97 -20.54
N GLU A 145 -19.41 -13.23 -21.63
CA GLU A 145 -18.03 -13.74 -21.51
C GLU A 145 -17.11 -12.70 -20.85
N VAL A 146 -17.19 -11.44 -21.27
CA VAL A 146 -16.40 -10.35 -20.66
C VAL A 146 -16.77 -10.15 -19.20
N ILE A 147 -18.06 -10.12 -18.85
CA ILE A 147 -18.51 -10.00 -17.45
C ILE A 147 -18.00 -11.19 -16.63
N THR A 148 -18.15 -12.41 -17.15
CA THR A 148 -17.71 -13.62 -16.44
C THR A 148 -16.20 -13.58 -16.18
N GLU A 149 -15.41 -13.21 -17.18
CA GLU A 149 -13.95 -13.14 -17.04
C GLU A 149 -13.49 -12.04 -16.06
N LEU A 150 -14.14 -10.87 -16.13
CA LEU A 150 -13.88 -9.78 -15.20
C LEU A 150 -14.18 -10.19 -13.75
N PHE A 151 -15.31 -10.85 -13.52
CA PHE A 151 -15.69 -11.32 -12.18
C PHE A 151 -14.85 -12.50 -11.72
N ALA A 152 -14.46 -13.43 -12.59
CA ALA A 152 -13.52 -14.50 -12.24
C ALA A 152 -12.19 -13.91 -11.76
N THR A 153 -11.64 -12.94 -12.51
CA THR A 153 -10.37 -12.28 -12.13
C THR A 153 -10.49 -11.42 -10.87
N LEU A 154 -11.62 -10.72 -10.69
CA LEU A 154 -11.84 -9.83 -9.55
C LEU A 154 -12.14 -10.62 -8.27
N LEU A 155 -13.06 -11.58 -8.33
CA LEU A 155 -13.54 -12.30 -7.15
C LEU A 155 -12.59 -13.41 -6.69
N ALA A 156 -11.63 -13.82 -7.52
CA ALA A 156 -10.56 -14.74 -7.12
C ALA A 156 -9.52 -14.09 -6.19
N ARG A 157 -9.58 -12.76 -5.98
CA ARG A 157 -8.63 -12.08 -5.11
C ARG A 157 -8.78 -12.54 -3.66
N LYS A 158 -7.66 -12.88 -3.02
CA LYS A 158 -7.63 -13.32 -1.63
C LYS A 158 -8.27 -12.27 -0.71
N ASP A 159 -9.11 -12.71 0.22
CA ASP A 159 -9.82 -11.88 1.20
C ASP A 159 -10.59 -10.70 0.59
N ILE A 160 -11.09 -10.85 -0.65
CA ILE A 160 -11.89 -9.82 -1.29
C ILE A 160 -13.20 -9.59 -0.55
N ARG A 161 -13.46 -8.32 -0.23
CA ARG A 161 -14.63 -7.89 0.53
C ARG A 161 -15.02 -6.46 0.20
N PHE A 162 -16.26 -6.12 0.48
CA PHE A 162 -16.71 -4.73 0.48
C PHE A 162 -16.09 -3.98 1.67
N THR A 163 -15.74 -2.70 1.47
CA THR A 163 -15.15 -1.87 2.54
C THR A 163 -16.16 -1.38 3.56
N SER A 164 -17.45 -1.46 3.25
CA SER A 164 -18.58 -1.04 4.08
C SER A 164 -19.52 -2.22 4.33
N ALA A 165 -20.12 -2.28 5.52
CA ALA A 165 -21.17 -3.25 5.85
C ALA A 165 -22.45 -3.05 5.01
N ARG A 166 -22.66 -1.84 4.46
CA ARG A 166 -23.76 -1.51 3.54
C ARG A 166 -23.17 -0.87 2.29
N PRO A 167 -22.54 -1.65 1.40
CA PRO A 167 -21.93 -1.13 0.18
C PRO A 167 -23.01 -0.51 -0.71
N LYS A 168 -22.70 0.61 -1.36
CA LYS A 168 -23.59 1.30 -2.29
C LYS A 168 -22.82 1.69 -3.54
N MET A 169 -23.39 1.42 -4.70
CA MET A 169 -22.85 1.86 -5.98
C MET A 169 -23.10 3.36 -6.14
N ARG A 170 -22.04 4.17 -6.11
CA ARG A 170 -22.08 5.59 -6.44
C ARG A 170 -22.32 5.74 -7.94
N ARG A 171 -23.11 6.73 -8.35
CA ARG A 171 -23.54 6.91 -9.75
C ARG A 171 -23.40 8.36 -10.17
N VAL A 172 -23.22 8.57 -11.47
CA VAL A 172 -23.34 9.87 -12.15
C VAL A 172 -24.43 9.73 -13.20
N GLY A 173 -25.63 10.26 -12.90
CA GLY A 173 -26.83 9.94 -13.67
C GLY A 173 -27.13 8.42 -13.60
N PRO A 174 -27.45 7.77 -14.74
CA PRO A 174 -27.70 6.32 -14.77
C PRO A 174 -26.41 5.49 -14.73
N LEU A 175 -25.24 6.10 -14.86
CA LEU A 175 -23.97 5.38 -15.02
C LEU A 175 -23.32 5.07 -13.66
N PRO A 176 -22.80 3.84 -13.48
CA PRO A 176 -22.04 3.49 -12.29
C PRO A 176 -20.72 4.26 -12.27
N TRP A 177 -20.32 4.70 -11.08
CA TRP A 177 -19.07 5.45 -10.89
C TRP A 177 -18.10 4.72 -9.98
N GLN A 178 -18.54 4.26 -8.80
CA GLN A 178 -17.64 3.69 -7.81
C GLN A 178 -18.35 2.79 -6.80
N MET A 179 -17.73 1.65 -6.49
CA MET A 179 -18.01 0.83 -5.31
C MET A 179 -16.68 0.32 -4.76
N ASP A 180 -16.46 0.55 -3.47
CA ASP A 180 -15.17 0.28 -2.84
C ASP A 180 -15.10 -1.15 -2.29
N MET A 181 -14.01 -1.82 -2.64
CA MET A 181 -13.66 -3.17 -2.19
C MET A 181 -12.21 -3.20 -1.73
N ALA A 182 -11.89 -4.12 -0.83
CA ALA A 182 -10.55 -4.40 -0.35
C ALA A 182 -10.24 -5.88 -0.55
N PHE A 183 -8.98 -6.20 -0.84
CA PHE A 183 -8.47 -7.57 -0.95
C PHE A 183 -7.00 -7.59 -0.49
N GLU A 184 -6.48 -8.77 -0.20
CA GLU A 184 -5.05 -8.97 0.04
C GLU A 184 -4.36 -9.30 -1.29
N PRO A 185 -3.41 -8.47 -1.77
CA PRO A 185 -2.67 -8.76 -2.98
C PRO A 185 -1.62 -9.84 -2.74
N ASP A 186 -1.50 -10.81 -3.65
CA ASP A 186 -0.46 -11.86 -3.56
C ASP A 186 0.95 -11.29 -3.73
N ARG A 187 1.05 -10.29 -4.62
CA ARG A 187 2.25 -9.52 -4.94
C ARG A 187 1.84 -8.10 -5.33
N GLY A 188 2.78 -7.17 -5.27
CA GLY A 188 2.50 -5.82 -5.74
C GLY A 188 1.78 -4.93 -4.73
N ASP A 189 1.77 -5.29 -3.44
CA ASP A 189 1.17 -4.42 -2.41
C ASP A 189 1.95 -3.11 -2.35
N LEU A 190 1.22 -1.99 -2.45
CA LEU A 190 1.80 -0.65 -2.34
C LEU A 190 2.03 -0.25 -0.88
N ARG A 191 1.40 -0.94 0.08
CA ARG A 191 1.76 -0.80 1.49
C ARG A 191 3.19 -1.33 1.67
N ARG A 192 3.92 -0.67 2.55
CA ARG A 192 5.33 -0.94 2.80
C ARG A 192 5.55 -1.21 4.27
N ALA A 193 6.23 -2.31 4.55
CA ALA A 193 6.76 -2.60 5.86
C ALA A 193 8.23 -2.22 5.91
N MET A 194 8.62 -1.42 6.91
CA MET A 194 10.01 -1.24 7.32
C MET A 194 10.15 -1.81 8.73
N VAL A 195 10.45 -3.10 8.78
CA VAL A 195 10.57 -3.89 10.00
C VAL A 195 11.98 -3.73 10.56
N THR A 196 12.08 -3.41 11.84
CA THR A 196 13.31 -3.57 12.60
C THR A 196 12.96 -4.29 13.88
N SER A 197 13.52 -5.47 14.10
CA SER A 197 13.35 -6.24 15.34
C SER A 197 14.70 -6.46 16.00
N ALA A 198 14.74 -6.30 17.33
CA ALA A 198 15.93 -6.52 18.13
C ALA A 198 15.66 -7.66 19.11
N ILE A 199 16.24 -8.83 18.83
CA ILE A 199 15.98 -10.07 19.58
C ILE A 199 17.24 -10.44 20.36
N PRO A 200 17.21 -10.42 21.72
CA PRO A 200 18.37 -10.81 22.51
C PRO A 200 18.80 -12.25 22.23
N LEU A 201 20.10 -12.53 22.28
CA LEU A 201 20.60 -13.91 22.24
C LEU A 201 20.56 -14.53 23.65
N LYS A 202 20.49 -15.87 23.71
CA LYS A 202 20.62 -16.61 24.98
C LYS A 202 21.98 -16.35 25.62
N ALA A 203 22.02 -16.35 26.95
CA ALA A 203 23.28 -16.29 27.68
C ALA A 203 24.20 -17.46 27.27
N GLY A 204 25.43 -17.14 26.86
CA GLY A 204 26.40 -18.14 26.38
C GLY A 204 26.20 -18.62 24.94
N ALA A 205 25.24 -18.05 24.18
CA ALA A 205 25.09 -18.38 22.77
C ALA A 205 26.34 -17.98 21.97
N ASP A 206 26.77 -18.86 21.06
CA ASP A 206 27.90 -18.61 20.19
C ASP A 206 27.51 -17.59 19.10
N SER A 207 27.86 -16.32 19.35
CA SER A 207 27.60 -15.21 18.44
C SER A 207 28.44 -15.31 17.15
N ALA A 208 29.60 -15.96 17.19
CA ALA A 208 30.44 -16.14 16.01
C ALA A 208 29.85 -17.22 15.10
N ALA A 209 29.40 -18.35 15.66
CA ALA A 209 28.69 -19.38 14.91
C ALA A 209 27.41 -18.83 14.27
N LEU A 210 26.62 -18.02 15.00
CA LEU A 210 25.42 -17.40 14.41
C LEU A 210 25.78 -16.45 13.26
N ARG A 211 26.81 -15.60 13.40
CA ARG A 211 27.25 -14.71 12.32
C ARG A 211 27.68 -15.50 11.08
N GLN A 212 28.42 -16.59 11.27
CA GLN A 212 28.87 -17.44 10.17
C GLN A 212 27.69 -18.13 9.48
N MET A 213 26.75 -18.69 10.26
CA MET A 213 25.53 -19.31 9.74
C MET A 213 24.66 -18.32 8.94
N LEU A 214 24.52 -17.08 9.42
CA LEU A 214 23.79 -16.04 8.69
C LEU A 214 24.50 -15.71 7.37
N LYS A 215 25.82 -15.52 7.41
CA LYS A 215 26.62 -15.25 6.21
C LYS A 215 26.45 -16.37 5.17
N ASP A 216 26.67 -17.61 5.57
CA ASP A 216 26.61 -18.76 4.66
C ASP A 216 25.19 -18.97 4.12
N GLY A 217 24.17 -18.81 4.96
CA GLY A 217 22.77 -18.95 4.56
C GLY A 217 22.33 -17.93 3.51
N PHE A 218 22.74 -16.65 3.61
CA PHE A 218 22.42 -15.66 2.57
C PHE A 218 23.19 -15.86 1.26
N HIS A 219 24.31 -16.59 1.27
CA HIS A 219 25.03 -17.00 0.06
C HIS A 219 24.52 -18.31 -0.54
N GLU A 220 23.66 -19.04 0.17
CA GLU A 220 23.06 -20.27 -0.34
C GLU A 220 21.97 -19.96 -1.36
N GLU A 221 22.10 -20.52 -2.57
CA GLU A 221 21.15 -20.28 -3.66
C GLU A 221 19.72 -20.70 -3.30
N SER A 222 19.58 -21.75 -2.46
CA SER A 222 18.26 -22.21 -2.00
C SER A 222 17.53 -21.15 -1.18
N VAL A 223 18.24 -20.45 -0.29
CA VAL A 223 17.72 -19.38 0.57
C VAL A 223 17.42 -18.15 -0.26
N LYS A 224 18.34 -17.76 -1.16
CA LYS A 224 18.16 -16.62 -2.05
C LYS A 224 16.94 -16.79 -2.96
N SER A 225 16.88 -17.91 -3.68
CA SER A 225 15.75 -18.25 -4.54
C SER A 225 14.42 -18.32 -3.77
N ALA A 226 14.43 -18.81 -2.53
CA ALA A 226 13.23 -18.84 -1.68
C ALA A 226 12.75 -17.44 -1.28
N ILE A 227 13.68 -16.53 -0.92
CA ILE A 227 13.36 -15.14 -0.59
C ILE A 227 12.87 -14.39 -1.84
N ASP A 228 13.54 -14.55 -2.98
CA ASP A 228 13.14 -13.93 -4.24
C ASP A 228 11.75 -14.43 -4.69
N ALA A 229 11.45 -15.72 -4.53
CA ALA A 229 10.15 -16.30 -4.81
C ALA A 229 9.02 -15.72 -3.94
N SER A 230 9.34 -15.07 -2.81
CA SER A 230 8.34 -14.36 -2.02
C SER A 230 7.78 -13.13 -2.76
N GLY A 231 8.56 -12.56 -3.68
CA GLY A 231 8.17 -11.45 -4.57
C GLY A 231 7.81 -10.16 -3.83
N ILE A 232 8.26 -10.00 -2.59
CA ILE A 232 7.89 -8.86 -1.72
C ILE A 232 9.07 -8.20 -1.03
N VAL A 233 10.27 -8.79 -1.03
CA VAL A 233 11.42 -8.26 -0.30
C VAL A 233 12.16 -7.25 -1.18
N HIS A 234 12.26 -6.01 -0.71
CA HIS A 234 13.15 -5.01 -1.33
C HIS A 234 14.55 -5.09 -0.76
N PHE A 235 14.63 -5.31 0.55
CA PHE A 235 15.87 -5.38 1.30
C PHE A 235 15.66 -6.20 2.57
N MET A 236 16.64 -7.01 2.92
CA MET A 236 16.65 -7.78 4.15
C MET A 236 18.08 -7.93 4.66
N SER A 237 18.29 -7.67 5.96
CA SER A 237 19.57 -7.91 6.62
C SER A 237 19.35 -8.46 8.03
N LEU A 238 20.16 -9.45 8.41
CA LEU A 238 20.20 -10.02 9.75
C LEU A 238 21.63 -9.87 10.28
N ASN A 239 21.78 -9.12 11.37
CA ASN A 239 23.09 -8.80 11.93
C ASN A 239 23.13 -9.11 13.43
N VAL A 240 24.23 -9.69 13.91
CA VAL A 240 24.46 -9.86 15.35
C VAL A 240 25.27 -8.68 15.86
N ILE A 241 24.61 -7.78 16.58
CA ILE A 241 25.22 -6.58 17.17
C ILE A 241 25.33 -6.74 18.68
N ASP A 242 26.32 -6.09 19.28
CA ASP A 242 26.42 -5.98 20.72
C ASP A 242 25.78 -4.66 21.18
N LEU A 243 24.79 -4.77 22.07
CA LEU A 243 24.10 -3.64 22.67
C LEU A 243 24.50 -3.41 24.14
N GLY A 244 25.52 -4.12 24.61
CA GLY A 244 26.04 -4.06 25.96
C GLY A 244 27.20 -3.08 26.09
N GLU A 245 27.80 -3.09 27.27
CA GLU A 245 29.08 -2.43 27.52
C GLU A 245 30.21 -3.46 27.36
N GLU A 246 31.45 -3.02 27.17
CA GLU A 246 32.62 -3.89 26.96
C GLU A 246 32.75 -4.98 28.04
N ASN A 247 32.39 -4.65 29.29
CA ASN A 247 32.45 -5.58 30.43
C ASN A 247 31.15 -6.38 30.65
N LYS A 248 30.09 -6.09 29.90
CA LYS A 248 28.78 -6.73 30.02
C LYS A 248 28.12 -6.82 28.63
N PRO A 249 28.62 -7.72 27.76
CA PRO A 249 28.11 -7.85 26.41
C PRO A 249 26.65 -8.27 26.43
N ARG A 250 25.89 -7.71 25.49
CA ARG A 250 24.47 -8.01 25.27
C ARG A 250 24.27 -8.28 23.77
N PRO A 251 24.73 -9.46 23.30
CA PRO A 251 24.56 -9.84 21.91
C PRO A 251 23.08 -9.89 21.55
N THR A 252 22.73 -9.24 20.44
CA THR A 252 21.36 -9.07 19.98
C THR A 252 21.32 -9.31 18.47
N LEU A 253 20.38 -10.13 18.02
CA LEU A 253 20.07 -10.28 16.60
C LEU A 253 19.19 -9.11 16.18
N LEU A 254 19.74 -8.27 15.30
CA LEU A 254 19.03 -7.22 14.61
C LEU A 254 18.49 -7.78 13.29
N VAL A 255 17.16 -7.79 13.14
CA VAL A 255 16.46 -8.20 11.93
C VAL A 255 15.89 -6.97 11.27
N GLU A 256 16.28 -6.69 10.03
CA GLU A 256 15.82 -5.56 9.25
C GLU A 256 15.23 -6.03 7.94
N ILE A 257 13.96 -5.71 7.71
CA ILE A 257 13.25 -6.11 6.49
C ILE A 257 12.53 -4.89 5.93
N ASN A 258 12.68 -4.65 4.64
CA ASN A 258 11.87 -3.73 3.87
C ASN A 258 11.11 -4.54 2.82
N ALA A 259 9.78 -4.55 2.90
CA ALA A 259 8.96 -5.44 2.07
C ALA A 259 7.61 -4.82 1.66
N ASP A 260 6.98 -5.38 0.61
CA ASP A 260 5.57 -5.12 0.26
C ASP A 260 4.65 -5.69 1.37
N GLY A 261 3.56 -4.99 1.65
CA GLY A 261 2.52 -5.41 2.59
C GLY A 261 2.64 -4.83 3.99
N THR A 262 1.90 -5.41 4.93
CA THR A 262 1.98 -5.07 6.36
C THR A 262 3.18 -5.76 7.00
N ALA A 263 3.72 -5.19 8.09
CA ALA A 263 4.89 -5.75 8.77
C ALA A 263 4.72 -7.21 9.20
N GLU A 264 3.56 -7.55 9.77
CA GLU A 264 3.26 -8.90 10.23
C GLU A 264 3.13 -9.89 9.08
N ASN A 265 2.38 -9.54 8.03
CA ASN A 265 2.18 -10.44 6.88
C ASN A 265 3.48 -10.61 6.10
N ALA A 266 4.27 -9.55 5.95
CA ALA A 266 5.58 -9.62 5.30
C ALA A 266 6.51 -10.60 6.03
N VAL A 267 6.64 -10.47 7.36
CA VAL A 267 7.47 -11.39 8.15
C VAL A 267 6.98 -12.83 8.04
N ARG A 268 5.66 -13.06 8.19
CA ARG A 268 5.08 -14.40 8.08
C ARG A 268 5.33 -15.01 6.70
N LYS A 269 5.12 -14.24 5.63
CA LYS A 269 5.33 -14.69 4.25
C LYS A 269 6.80 -15.05 4.03
N ILE A 270 7.74 -14.17 4.38
CA ILE A 270 9.18 -14.42 4.22
C ILE A 270 9.62 -15.68 4.97
N VAL A 271 9.20 -15.83 6.24
CA VAL A 271 9.54 -17.02 7.05
C VAL A 271 8.93 -18.30 6.45
N ALA A 272 7.71 -18.23 5.93
CA ALA A 272 7.05 -19.38 5.30
C ALA A 272 7.74 -19.84 4.00
N HIS A 273 8.40 -18.93 3.27
CA HIS A 273 9.16 -19.26 2.06
C HIS A 273 10.50 -19.94 2.36
N CYS A 274 11.13 -19.64 3.51
CA CYS A 274 12.43 -20.21 3.88
C CYS A 274 12.45 -20.76 5.33
N PRO A 275 11.57 -21.71 5.69
CA PRO A 275 11.34 -22.09 7.08
C PRO A 275 12.58 -22.71 7.75
N SER A 276 13.33 -23.54 7.03
CA SER A 276 14.52 -24.22 7.58
C SER A 276 15.61 -23.23 8.01
N PHE A 277 15.87 -22.20 7.21
CA PHE A 277 16.86 -21.17 7.54
C PHE A 277 16.49 -20.41 8.81
N PHE A 278 15.23 -19.99 8.92
CA PHE A 278 14.77 -19.26 10.10
C PHE A 278 14.71 -20.18 11.34
N GLU A 279 14.25 -21.41 11.22
CA GLU A 279 14.25 -22.34 12.35
C GLU A 279 15.67 -22.71 12.82
N ALA A 280 16.69 -22.65 11.94
CA ALA A 280 18.10 -22.83 12.35
C ALA A 280 18.63 -21.69 13.23
N ILE A 281 18.05 -20.48 13.15
CA ILE A 281 18.39 -19.34 14.02
C ILE A 281 17.79 -19.52 15.43
N ARG A 282 16.66 -20.22 15.51
CA ARG A 282 15.86 -20.36 16.72
C ARG A 282 16.65 -20.77 17.97
N PRO A 283 17.60 -21.73 17.93
CA PRO A 283 18.35 -22.15 19.12
C PRO A 283 19.15 -21.04 19.80
N PHE A 284 19.55 -19.99 19.08
CA PHE A 284 20.38 -18.89 19.59
C PHE A 284 19.59 -17.80 20.34
N LEU A 285 18.27 -17.73 20.14
CA LEU A 285 17.46 -16.58 20.56
C LEU A 285 16.92 -16.71 21.98
N ASP A 286 17.00 -15.63 22.76
CA ASP A 286 16.26 -15.50 24.01
C ASP A 286 14.91 -14.86 23.73
N TYR A 287 13.82 -15.55 24.11
CA TYR A 287 12.46 -15.09 23.88
C TYR A 287 11.95 -14.17 24.99
N LYS A 288 12.80 -13.80 25.95
CA LYS A 288 12.45 -12.79 26.93
C LYS A 288 12.24 -11.44 26.25
N PRO A 289 11.17 -10.72 26.58
CA PRO A 289 10.92 -9.41 26.03
C PRO A 289 12.08 -8.45 26.33
N MET A 290 12.44 -7.63 25.33
CA MET A 290 13.17 -6.40 25.58
C MET A 290 12.36 -5.52 26.54
N GLN A 291 13.03 -4.92 27.54
CA GLN A 291 12.40 -4.15 28.62
C GLN A 291 11.20 -3.30 28.15
N GLY A 292 10.01 -3.57 28.71
CA GLY A 292 8.79 -2.77 28.48
C GLY A 292 7.71 -3.36 27.57
N LYS A 293 7.84 -4.60 27.07
CA LYS A 293 6.76 -5.30 26.34
C LYS A 293 6.33 -6.57 27.07
N ASN A 294 5.04 -6.73 27.35
CA ASN A 294 4.47 -8.01 27.76
C ASN A 294 4.25 -8.87 26.50
N ILE A 295 5.03 -9.93 26.32
CA ILE A 295 4.86 -10.88 25.22
C ILE A 295 4.07 -12.09 25.73
N ALA A 296 3.01 -12.49 25.02
CA ALA A 296 2.23 -13.69 25.36
C ALA A 296 3.08 -14.97 25.22
N THR A 297 3.16 -15.76 26.29
CA THR A 297 3.96 -16.99 26.44
C THR A 297 3.24 -18.23 25.89
N GLY A 298 2.94 -18.24 24.60
CA GLY A 298 2.47 -19.43 23.87
C GLY A 298 3.60 -20.13 23.11
N ASN A 299 3.37 -21.33 22.59
CA ASN A 299 4.28 -22.02 21.67
C ASN A 299 4.30 -21.28 20.32
N LYS A 300 5.10 -20.23 20.23
CA LYS A 300 5.20 -19.30 19.10
C LYS A 300 6.31 -19.73 18.14
N GLY A 301 6.09 -19.49 16.84
CA GLY A 301 7.11 -19.71 15.80
C GLY A 301 8.11 -18.55 15.74
N ILE A 302 9.21 -18.70 14.99
CA ILE A 302 10.20 -17.62 14.84
C ILE A 302 9.60 -16.34 14.22
N ALA A 303 8.64 -16.45 13.30
CA ALA A 303 7.93 -15.30 12.74
C ALA A 303 7.23 -14.47 13.83
N ASP A 304 6.55 -15.12 14.78
CA ASP A 304 5.89 -14.44 15.89
C ASP A 304 6.91 -13.76 16.80
N HIS A 305 8.07 -14.39 17.03
CA HIS A 305 9.14 -13.79 17.83
C HIS A 305 9.75 -12.56 17.16
N ILE A 306 9.93 -12.57 15.83
CA ILE A 306 10.35 -11.38 15.08
C ILE A 306 9.31 -10.27 15.24
N ILE A 307 8.01 -10.59 15.10
CA ILE A 307 6.90 -9.64 15.25
C ILE A 307 6.84 -9.04 16.65
N ASP A 308 6.90 -9.86 17.70
CA ASP A 308 6.83 -9.41 19.09
C ASP A 308 7.98 -8.44 19.45
N HIS A 309 9.16 -8.66 18.86
CA HIS A 309 10.36 -7.84 19.06
C HIS A 309 10.49 -6.66 18.09
N MET A 310 9.48 -6.37 17.26
CA MET A 310 9.49 -5.20 16.38
C MET A 310 9.62 -3.90 17.18
N VAL A 311 10.54 -3.05 16.75
CA VAL A 311 10.85 -1.77 17.38
C VAL A 311 10.05 -0.67 16.69
N THR A 312 9.28 0.08 17.47
CA THR A 312 8.58 1.27 16.98
C THR A 312 9.42 2.51 17.25
N PHE A 313 10.00 3.08 16.21
CA PHE A 313 10.80 4.30 16.33
C PHE A 313 9.94 5.52 16.64
N ARG A 314 10.46 6.37 17.53
CA ARG A 314 9.84 7.63 17.94
C ARG A 314 10.87 8.74 17.90
N THR A 315 10.40 9.97 17.81
CA THR A 315 11.24 11.19 17.88
C THR A 315 11.15 11.83 19.26
N ARG A 316 11.11 11.00 20.32
CA ARG A 316 10.98 11.42 21.71
C ARG A 316 12.17 10.90 22.51
N PRO A 317 12.59 11.55 23.61
CA PRO A 317 13.79 11.16 24.35
C PRO A 317 13.62 9.87 25.19
N PHE A 318 12.59 9.06 24.91
CA PHE A 318 12.28 7.83 25.63
C PHE A 318 11.89 6.71 24.67
N GLY A 319 12.24 5.48 25.01
CA GLY A 319 12.10 4.32 24.14
C GLY A 319 13.12 4.31 23.00
N ALA A 320 12.69 3.78 21.85
CA ALA A 320 13.52 3.71 20.64
C ALA A 320 13.48 5.06 19.91
N ILE A 321 14.62 5.71 19.80
CA ILE A 321 14.74 7.02 19.15
C ILE A 321 15.17 6.80 17.72
N GLY A 322 14.40 7.21 16.73
CA GLY A 322 14.83 7.02 15.35
C GLY A 322 13.79 7.32 14.29
N LEU A 323 14.17 7.05 13.04
CA LEU A 323 13.39 7.28 11.83
C LEU A 323 13.63 6.18 10.80
N ASN A 324 12.56 5.91 10.06
CA ASN A 324 12.58 5.11 8.84
C ASN A 324 12.47 6.04 7.64
N PHE A 325 13.27 5.78 6.61
CA PHE A 325 13.22 6.48 5.33
C PHE A 325 12.94 5.49 4.19
N PRO A 326 11.73 5.55 3.58
CA PRO A 326 11.36 4.72 2.43
C PRO A 326 11.61 5.47 1.11
N GLY A 327 12.83 5.41 0.59
CA GLY A 327 13.26 6.06 -0.66
C GLY A 327 12.44 5.62 -1.89
N SER A 328 12.20 4.33 -2.05
CA SER A 328 11.36 3.75 -3.12
C SER A 328 9.93 3.44 -2.66
N GLY A 329 9.42 4.17 -1.66
CA GLY A 329 8.17 3.86 -0.95
C GLY A 329 6.91 3.73 -1.80
N GLU A 330 6.93 4.15 -3.07
CA GLU A 330 5.77 4.14 -3.97
C GLU A 330 5.74 2.98 -4.97
N PHE A 331 6.78 2.14 -5.01
CA PHE A 331 6.95 1.11 -6.04
C PHE A 331 7.01 -0.27 -5.40
N SER A 332 6.09 -1.18 -5.76
CA SER A 332 6.13 -2.61 -5.39
C SER A 332 7.32 -3.36 -5.97
N VAL A 333 7.75 -4.47 -5.34
CA VAL A 333 8.81 -5.33 -5.94
C VAL A 333 8.34 -5.77 -7.33
N ASP A 334 7.10 -6.26 -7.43
CA ASP A 334 6.48 -6.66 -8.69
C ASP A 334 6.46 -5.52 -9.73
N GLN A 335 6.21 -4.27 -9.31
CA GLN A 335 6.25 -3.13 -10.20
C GLN A 335 7.69 -2.80 -10.64
N LEU A 336 8.66 -2.82 -9.71
CA LEU A 336 10.07 -2.58 -10.03
C LEU A 336 10.59 -3.61 -11.04
N GLU A 337 10.29 -4.90 -10.83
CA GLU A 337 10.66 -5.97 -11.77
C GLU A 337 10.02 -5.77 -13.15
N LYS A 338 8.74 -5.41 -13.20
CA LYS A 338 8.03 -5.14 -14.46
C LYS A 338 8.59 -3.90 -15.19
N GLU A 339 8.88 -2.84 -14.45
CA GLU A 339 9.49 -1.62 -14.99
C GLU A 339 10.93 -1.87 -15.46
N GLN A 340 11.70 -2.70 -14.75
CA GLN A 340 13.05 -3.14 -15.17
C GLN A 340 12.98 -3.97 -16.46
N LYS A 341 12.08 -4.97 -16.53
CA LYS A 341 11.85 -5.75 -17.76
C LYS A 341 11.45 -4.87 -18.94
N LEU A 342 10.58 -3.89 -18.70
CA LEU A 342 10.19 -2.91 -19.71
C LEU A 342 11.40 -2.09 -20.16
N PHE A 343 12.20 -1.57 -19.22
CA PHE A 343 13.39 -0.80 -19.51
C PHE A 343 14.39 -1.61 -20.36
N ASP A 344 14.71 -2.84 -19.95
CA ASP A 344 15.66 -3.70 -20.67
C ASP A 344 15.14 -4.08 -22.05
N TRP A 345 13.84 -4.28 -22.19
CA TRP A 345 13.22 -4.55 -23.49
C TRP A 345 13.26 -3.33 -24.41
N VAL A 346 12.85 -2.14 -23.93
CA VAL A 346 12.88 -0.89 -24.73
C VAL A 346 14.33 -0.54 -25.08
N ARG A 347 15.27 -0.70 -24.14
CA ARG A 347 16.69 -0.47 -24.39
C ARG A 347 17.22 -1.34 -25.50
N ARG A 348 16.94 -2.63 -25.48
CA ARG A 348 17.41 -3.57 -26.50
C ARG A 348 16.76 -3.32 -27.87
N ASN A 349 15.45 -3.13 -27.91
CA ASN A 349 14.67 -3.16 -29.16
C ASN A 349 14.42 -1.79 -29.79
N VAL A 350 14.54 -0.70 -29.01
CA VAL A 350 14.29 0.67 -29.48
C VAL A 350 15.58 1.47 -29.42
N PHE A 351 16.20 1.59 -28.25
CA PHE A 351 17.36 2.49 -28.10
C PHE A 351 18.62 1.97 -28.81
N LEU A 352 19.00 0.71 -28.59
CA LEU A 352 20.19 0.13 -29.23
C LEU A 352 20.00 -0.07 -30.74
N SER A 353 18.77 -0.32 -31.19
CA SER A 353 18.43 -0.43 -32.62
C SER A 353 18.37 0.93 -33.34
N ALA A 354 18.05 2.01 -32.63
CA ALA A 354 18.03 3.37 -33.17
C ALA A 354 19.40 4.10 -33.10
N ALA A 355 20.36 3.57 -32.33
CA ALA A 355 21.68 4.15 -32.12
C ALA A 355 22.49 4.45 -33.41
N PRO A 356 22.37 3.71 -34.53
CA PRO A 356 23.08 4.07 -35.76
C PRO A 356 22.54 5.33 -36.48
N ALA A 357 21.32 5.81 -36.14
CA ALA A 357 20.62 6.81 -36.93
C ALA A 357 20.76 8.26 -36.42
N GLY A 358 21.28 8.49 -35.21
CA GLY A 358 21.62 9.84 -34.72
C GLY A 358 20.48 10.88 -34.66
N SER A 359 19.21 10.52 -34.88
CA SER A 359 18.17 11.48 -35.28
C SER A 359 16.82 11.33 -34.56
N GLY A 360 16.79 10.79 -33.34
CA GLY A 360 15.54 10.69 -32.56
C GLY A 360 15.43 11.78 -31.50
N THR A 361 14.38 12.60 -31.53
CA THR A 361 13.94 13.34 -30.34
C THR A 361 13.41 12.36 -29.28
N PHE A 362 13.41 12.75 -28.01
CA PHE A 362 12.82 11.92 -26.94
C PHE A 362 11.39 11.46 -27.27
N ASP A 363 10.57 12.35 -27.85
CA ASP A 363 9.20 12.04 -28.25
C ASP A 363 9.14 10.97 -29.33
N SER A 364 10.01 11.05 -30.34
CA SER A 364 10.08 10.03 -31.40
C SER A 364 10.45 8.65 -30.86
N MET A 365 11.37 8.59 -29.88
CA MET A 365 11.76 7.33 -29.24
C MET A 365 10.63 6.78 -28.36
N LEU A 366 9.92 7.66 -27.65
CA LEU A 366 8.78 7.29 -26.83
C LEU A 366 7.62 6.74 -27.69
N ASP A 367 7.34 7.37 -28.82
CA ASP A 367 6.31 6.91 -29.74
C ASP A 367 6.70 5.59 -30.43
N ALA A 368 7.97 5.42 -30.79
CA ALA A 368 8.49 4.15 -31.28
C ALA A 368 8.33 3.02 -30.25
N ALA A 369 8.68 3.28 -28.99
CA ALA A 369 8.49 2.30 -27.90
C ALA A 369 7.01 1.95 -27.69
N ARG A 370 6.12 2.95 -27.67
CA ARG A 370 4.67 2.73 -27.55
C ARG A 370 4.11 1.93 -28.73
N HIS A 371 4.54 2.24 -29.95
CA HIS A 371 4.12 1.52 -31.14
C HIS A 371 4.57 0.05 -31.07
N ALA A 372 5.84 -0.18 -30.76
CA ALA A 372 6.41 -1.52 -30.67
C ALA A 372 5.72 -2.37 -29.57
N LEU A 373 5.40 -1.77 -28.42
CA LEU A 373 4.65 -2.47 -27.37
C LEU A 373 3.20 -2.78 -27.78
N LYS A 374 2.50 -1.83 -28.43
CA LYS A 374 1.12 -2.04 -28.90
C LYS A 374 1.03 -3.14 -29.95
N HIS A 375 1.98 -3.17 -30.88
CA HIS A 375 1.94 -4.05 -32.05
C HIS A 375 2.87 -5.27 -31.98
N GLY A 376 3.60 -5.46 -30.87
CA GLY A 376 4.54 -6.58 -30.71
C GLY A 376 3.87 -7.96 -30.65
N GLY A 377 4.67 -9.01 -30.56
CA GLY A 377 4.16 -10.37 -30.35
C GLY A 377 3.78 -10.65 -28.89
N ASP A 378 3.69 -11.92 -28.54
CA ASP A 378 3.39 -12.37 -27.17
C ASP A 378 4.48 -11.98 -26.17
N GLU A 379 5.72 -11.76 -26.62
CA GLU A 379 6.86 -11.33 -25.77
C GLU A 379 6.57 -10.05 -24.98
N VAL A 380 5.76 -9.14 -25.53
CA VAL A 380 5.41 -7.86 -24.89
C VAL A 380 4.02 -7.86 -24.27
N ALA A 381 3.30 -8.99 -24.27
CA ALA A 381 1.93 -9.07 -23.78
C ALA A 381 1.82 -8.56 -22.33
N ASP A 382 2.74 -8.98 -21.46
CA ASP A 382 2.78 -8.55 -20.05
C ASP A 382 3.22 -7.09 -19.89
N LEU A 383 4.03 -6.57 -20.82
CA LEU A 383 4.51 -5.20 -20.81
C LEU A 383 3.44 -4.21 -21.29
N ARG A 384 2.49 -4.64 -22.14
CA ARG A 384 1.38 -3.79 -22.60
C ARG A 384 0.51 -3.27 -21.46
N ALA A 385 0.34 -4.07 -20.41
CA ALA A 385 -0.42 -3.66 -19.24
C ALA A 385 0.18 -2.39 -18.58
N LEU A 386 1.50 -2.19 -18.69
CA LEU A 386 2.19 -1.02 -18.16
C LEU A 386 1.93 0.26 -18.96
N LEU A 387 1.42 0.16 -20.19
CA LEU A 387 0.99 1.33 -20.98
C LEU A 387 -0.27 1.99 -20.40
N ILE A 388 -1.04 1.25 -19.60
CA ILE A 388 -2.30 1.71 -19.02
C ILE A 388 -2.07 2.00 -17.54
N ARG A 389 -1.67 3.25 -17.23
CA ARG A 389 -1.59 3.73 -15.85
C ARG A 389 -2.78 4.64 -15.54
N PRO A 390 -3.60 4.36 -14.51
CA PRO A 390 -4.70 5.25 -14.15
C PRO A 390 -4.19 6.67 -13.88
N THR A 391 -4.85 7.69 -14.44
CA THR A 391 -4.46 9.10 -14.31
C THR A 391 -4.45 9.58 -12.84
N SER A 392 -5.24 8.94 -11.99
CA SER A 392 -5.27 9.15 -10.54
C SER A 392 -4.04 8.61 -9.79
N ARG A 393 -3.15 7.86 -10.45
CA ARG A 393 -1.99 7.16 -9.88
C ARG A 393 -0.64 7.73 -10.34
N ARG A 394 -0.51 9.05 -10.36
CA ARG A 394 0.81 9.69 -10.48
C ARG A 394 1.65 9.46 -9.21
N PRO A 395 2.96 9.21 -9.30
CA PRO A 395 3.84 9.15 -8.13
C PRO A 395 3.77 10.42 -7.29
N ALA A 396 3.84 10.31 -5.97
CA ALA A 396 3.80 11.41 -5.00
C ALA A 396 4.90 12.44 -5.29
N PHE A 397 6.12 12.01 -5.64
CA PHE A 397 7.19 12.94 -6.00
C PHE A 397 6.81 13.87 -7.17
N SER A 398 5.94 13.43 -8.08
CA SER A 398 5.45 14.25 -9.21
C SER A 398 4.32 15.22 -8.82
N ARG A 399 3.72 15.04 -7.64
CA ARG A 399 2.63 15.89 -7.12
C ARG A 399 3.16 17.00 -6.21
N VAL A 400 4.35 16.81 -5.63
CA VAL A 400 4.91 17.76 -4.67
C VAL A 400 5.34 19.04 -5.37
N LYS A 401 4.76 20.16 -4.94
CA LYS A 401 5.28 21.48 -5.26
C LYS A 401 6.49 21.75 -4.39
N SER A 402 7.54 22.34 -4.95
CA SER A 402 8.73 22.72 -4.18
C SER A 402 8.33 23.59 -2.99
N SER A 403 8.74 23.18 -1.79
CA SER A 403 8.63 23.97 -0.58
C SER A 403 9.96 24.64 -0.30
N ASN A 404 9.94 25.90 0.13
CA ASN A 404 11.14 26.60 0.57
C ASN A 404 11.29 26.50 2.10
N PHE A 405 12.45 26.93 2.60
CA PHE A 405 12.77 26.91 4.03
C PHE A 405 11.77 27.70 4.89
N ASN A 406 11.27 28.83 4.41
CA ASN A 406 10.28 29.64 5.12
C ASN A 406 8.96 28.88 5.32
N THR A 407 8.49 28.17 4.28
CA THR A 407 7.29 27.33 4.36
C THR A 407 7.48 26.19 5.36
N PHE A 408 8.69 25.62 5.41
CA PHE A 408 9.06 24.64 6.44
C PHE A 408 8.97 25.23 7.85
N LEU A 409 9.59 26.39 8.11
CA LEU A 409 9.54 27.03 9.42
C LEU A 409 8.10 27.31 9.86
N VAL A 410 7.28 27.90 8.98
CA VAL A 410 5.86 28.16 9.28
C VAL A 410 5.14 26.86 9.64
N ARG A 411 5.31 25.79 8.87
CA ARG A 411 4.65 24.48 9.14
C ARG A 411 5.21 23.74 10.34
N LEU A 412 6.47 23.98 10.70
CA LEU A 412 7.07 23.44 11.91
C LEU A 412 6.44 24.10 13.15
N PHE A 413 6.41 25.44 13.18
CA PHE A 413 5.88 26.21 14.30
C PHE A 413 4.34 26.25 14.38
N THR A 414 3.64 25.89 13.30
CA THR A 414 2.18 25.68 13.31
C THR A 414 1.78 24.23 13.57
N SER A 415 2.73 23.34 13.89
CA SER A 415 2.39 21.96 14.29
C SER A 415 1.71 21.91 15.67
N ALA A 416 0.98 20.82 15.93
CA ALA A 416 0.23 20.59 17.17
C ALA A 416 0.98 20.96 18.46
N PRO A 417 2.22 20.52 18.72
CA PRO A 417 2.90 20.85 19.98
C PRO A 417 3.14 22.36 20.15
N PHE A 418 3.54 23.06 19.10
CA PHE A 418 3.82 24.50 19.17
C PHE A 418 2.53 25.33 19.25
N THR A 419 1.49 24.94 18.51
CA THR A 419 0.17 25.58 18.58
C THR A 419 -0.48 25.38 19.95
N THR A 420 -0.41 24.16 20.53
CA THR A 420 -0.86 23.92 21.90
C THR A 420 -0.07 24.75 22.91
N ALA A 421 1.25 24.82 22.80
CA ALA A 421 2.07 25.66 23.67
C ALA A 421 1.69 27.16 23.55
N ALA A 422 1.47 27.66 22.33
CA ALA A 422 1.03 29.03 22.10
C ALA A 422 -0.36 29.31 22.70
N LEU A 423 -1.31 28.38 22.57
CA LEU A 423 -2.64 28.49 23.17
C LEU A 423 -2.58 28.45 24.71
N LEU A 424 -1.71 27.63 25.29
CA LEU A 424 -1.50 27.59 26.74
C LEU A 424 -0.89 28.89 27.25
N LEU A 425 0.10 29.45 26.54
CA LEU A 425 0.66 30.76 26.86
C LEU A 425 -0.41 31.86 26.76
N LEU A 426 -1.25 31.84 25.73
CA LEU A 426 -2.35 32.78 25.58
C LEU A 426 -3.37 32.62 26.72
N ALA A 427 -3.77 31.39 27.05
CA ALA A 427 -4.69 31.13 28.15
C ALA A 427 -4.12 31.59 29.50
N MET A 428 -2.84 31.31 29.76
CA MET A 428 -2.13 31.83 30.94
C MET A 428 -2.13 33.36 30.98
N SER A 429 -1.88 34.01 29.84
CA SER A 429 -1.87 35.47 29.74
C SER A 429 -3.23 36.10 30.01
N LEU A 430 -4.33 35.36 29.87
CA LEU A 430 -5.68 35.85 30.17
C LEU A 430 -6.14 35.49 31.59
N VAL A 431 -5.83 34.27 32.05
CA VAL A 431 -6.29 33.76 33.35
C VAL A 431 -5.55 34.43 34.51
N VAL A 432 -4.22 34.61 34.41
CA VAL A 432 -3.42 35.18 35.50
C VAL A 432 -3.86 36.62 35.82
N PRO A 433 -4.04 37.53 34.83
CA PRO A 433 -4.54 38.88 35.12
C PRO A 433 -5.98 38.90 35.61
N ALA A 434 -6.84 38.01 35.10
CA ALA A 434 -8.22 37.90 35.56
C ALA A 434 -8.30 37.48 37.04
N LEU A 435 -7.46 36.54 37.48
CA LEU A 435 -7.34 36.16 38.88
C LEU A 435 -6.83 37.33 39.75
N VAL A 436 -5.81 38.05 39.29
CA VAL A 436 -5.28 39.24 40.00
C VAL A 436 -6.37 40.31 40.18
N GLY A 437 -7.17 40.56 39.15
CA GLY A 437 -8.33 41.45 39.24
C GLY A 437 -9.43 40.93 40.17
N PHE A 438 -9.76 39.63 40.09
CA PHE A 438 -10.77 38.99 40.94
C PHE A 438 -10.45 39.11 42.44
N PHE A 439 -9.17 39.00 42.83
CA PHE A 439 -8.71 39.20 44.21
C PHE A 439 -8.54 40.69 44.60
N GLY A 440 -9.02 41.63 43.79
CA GLY A 440 -9.09 43.05 44.13
C GLY A 440 -7.84 43.88 43.79
N HIS A 441 -6.85 43.31 43.10
CA HIS A 441 -5.60 43.99 42.75
C HIS A 441 -5.65 44.60 41.34
N TRP A 442 -6.56 45.54 41.09
CA TRP A 442 -6.80 46.13 39.77
C TRP A 442 -5.57 46.79 39.11
N SER A 443 -4.69 47.43 39.90
CA SER A 443 -3.44 48.00 39.40
C SER A 443 -2.41 46.94 38.97
N GLY A 444 -2.58 45.69 39.42
CA GLY A 444 -1.71 44.56 39.09
C GLY A 444 -2.07 43.81 37.82
N ILE A 445 -3.20 44.11 37.18
CA ILE A 445 -3.70 43.38 35.99
C ILE A 445 -2.73 43.53 34.80
N LEU A 446 -2.33 44.76 34.48
CA LEU A 446 -1.44 45.02 33.33
C LEU A 446 -0.03 44.42 33.55
N PRO A 447 0.62 44.61 34.71
CA PRO A 447 1.86 43.89 35.03
C PRO A 447 1.70 42.37 34.94
N ALA A 448 0.63 41.80 35.52
CA ALA A 448 0.38 40.38 35.47
C ALA A 448 0.21 39.84 34.04
N TYR A 449 -0.39 40.63 33.13
CA TYR A 449 -0.54 40.27 31.72
C TYR A 449 0.82 40.24 31.02
N VAL A 450 1.62 41.29 31.20
CA VAL A 450 2.96 41.39 30.62
C VAL A 450 3.86 40.28 31.17
N ASP A 451 3.88 40.06 32.48
CA ASP A 451 4.74 39.06 33.13
C ASP A 451 4.35 37.64 32.75
N SER A 452 3.05 37.32 32.71
CA SER A 452 2.57 35.98 32.32
C SER A 452 2.84 35.63 30.86
N LEU A 453 3.04 36.63 29.98
CA LEU A 453 3.49 36.43 28.61
C LEU A 453 5.02 36.45 28.47
N MET A 454 5.67 37.45 29.04
CA MET A 454 7.10 37.72 28.85
C MET A 454 8.00 36.78 29.64
N ALA A 455 7.64 36.41 30.87
CA ALA A 455 8.48 35.53 31.69
C ALA A 455 8.65 34.14 31.05
N PRO A 456 7.61 33.45 30.55
CA PRO A 456 7.79 32.19 29.84
C PRO A 456 8.59 32.35 28.54
N LEU A 457 8.37 33.43 27.78
CA LEU A 457 9.10 33.68 26.53
C LEU A 457 10.60 33.92 26.79
N LEU A 458 10.94 34.73 27.79
CA LEU A 458 12.32 34.98 28.20
C LEU A 458 12.98 33.70 28.74
N LEU A 459 12.26 32.91 29.52
CA LEU A 459 12.74 31.62 30.01
C LEU A 459 13.04 30.66 28.84
N LEU A 460 12.14 30.56 27.88
CA LEU A 460 12.33 29.74 26.67
C LEU A 460 13.51 30.22 25.83
N ALA A 461 13.63 31.54 25.62
CA ALA A 461 14.75 32.13 24.88
C ALA A 461 16.09 31.87 25.60
N THR A 462 16.12 32.03 26.92
CA THR A 462 17.31 31.75 27.73
C THR A 462 17.69 30.27 27.70
N ALA A 463 16.71 29.37 27.85
CA ALA A 463 16.92 27.93 27.77
C ALA A 463 17.41 27.51 26.38
N ALA A 464 16.87 28.08 25.30
CA ALA A 464 17.31 27.83 23.94
C ALA A 464 18.74 28.34 23.72
N ALA A 465 19.06 29.55 24.19
CA ALA A 465 20.42 30.11 24.10
C ALA A 465 21.43 29.26 24.89
N ALA A 466 21.08 28.84 26.10
CA ALA A 466 21.90 27.94 26.91
C ALA A 466 22.08 26.58 26.21
N PHE A 467 21.03 26.00 25.64
CA PHE A 467 21.10 24.76 24.89
C PHE A 467 22.05 24.87 23.68
N VAL A 468 21.92 25.93 22.88
CA VAL A 468 22.81 26.19 21.74
C VAL A 468 24.26 26.40 22.20
N TRP A 469 24.47 27.12 23.30
CA TRP A 469 25.81 27.32 23.86
C TRP A 469 26.44 25.99 24.30
N VAL A 470 25.69 25.14 25.00
CA VAL A 470 26.15 23.79 25.39
C VAL A 470 26.45 22.94 24.15
N LEU A 471 25.57 22.97 23.14
CA LEU A 471 25.78 22.26 21.87
C LEU A 471 27.08 22.69 21.19
N ARG A 472 27.29 24.00 21.03
CA ARG A 472 28.51 24.56 20.45
C ARG A 472 29.76 24.21 21.26
N ARG A 473 29.68 24.22 22.59
CA ARG A 473 30.78 23.80 23.47
C ARG A 473 31.13 22.33 23.25
N HIS A 474 30.12 21.47 23.09
CA HIS A 474 30.34 20.06 22.77
C HIS A 474 31.00 19.89 21.41
N GLU A 475 30.50 20.55 20.35
CA GLU A 475 31.06 20.48 18.99
C GLU A 475 32.52 20.94 18.91
N THR A 476 32.87 22.03 19.62
CA THR A 476 34.16 22.71 19.41
C THR A 476 35.24 22.32 20.41
N VAL A 477 34.87 21.97 21.65
CA VAL A 477 35.83 21.77 22.74
C VAL A 477 35.84 20.33 23.25
N ILE A 478 34.67 19.73 23.45
CA ILE A 478 34.55 18.46 24.21
C ILE A 478 34.60 17.24 23.29
N ASP A 479 33.82 17.26 22.20
CA ASP A 479 33.58 16.11 21.33
C ASP A 479 34.16 16.36 19.93
N LYS A 480 35.46 16.66 19.85
CA LYS A 480 36.13 16.85 18.56
C LYS A 480 35.98 15.58 17.68
N PRO A 481 35.54 15.73 16.42
CA PRO A 481 35.40 14.59 15.52
C PRO A 481 36.77 13.98 15.21
N ASP A 482 36.78 12.67 15.00
CA ASP A 482 37.94 11.97 14.45
C ASP A 482 37.82 11.95 12.93
N ASP A 483 38.45 12.92 12.28
CA ASP A 483 38.41 13.08 10.82
C ASP A 483 39.50 12.25 10.09
N ARG A 484 40.14 11.30 10.79
CA ARG A 484 41.15 10.43 10.17
C ARG A 484 40.47 9.47 9.21
N PHE A 485 41.00 9.38 7.99
CA PHE A 485 40.60 8.35 7.05
C PHE A 485 40.98 6.96 7.59
N ALA A 486 40.08 5.99 7.41
CA ALA A 486 40.41 4.60 7.63
C ALA A 486 41.55 4.17 6.69
N SER A 487 42.34 3.18 7.12
CA SER A 487 43.40 2.64 6.26
C SER A 487 42.78 2.02 5.01
N ARG A 488 43.52 2.06 3.88
CA ARG A 488 43.06 1.48 2.62
C ARG A 488 42.68 0.00 2.76
N GLU A 489 43.49 -0.78 3.47
CA GLU A 489 43.22 -2.19 3.73
C GLU A 489 41.91 -2.41 4.51
N HIS A 490 41.61 -1.52 5.47
CA HIS A 490 40.36 -1.58 6.22
C HIS A 490 39.15 -1.24 5.33
N MET A 491 39.28 -0.21 4.48
CA MET A 491 38.26 0.15 3.50
C MET A 491 37.99 -0.97 2.49
N GLU A 492 39.05 -1.61 1.97
CA GLU A 492 38.92 -2.75 1.04
C GLU A 492 38.19 -3.93 1.71
N LYS A 493 38.43 -4.20 3.00
CA LYS A 493 37.69 -5.22 3.75
C LYS A 493 36.22 -4.89 3.95
N ILE A 494 35.89 -3.62 4.20
CA ILE A 494 34.49 -3.16 4.30
C ILE A 494 33.80 -3.30 2.94
N LEU A 495 34.38 -2.73 1.88
CA LEU A 495 33.82 -2.75 0.53
C LEU A 495 33.58 -4.18 0.03
N ALA A 496 34.48 -5.12 0.32
CA ALA A 496 34.29 -6.53 -0.05
C ALA A 496 33.05 -7.18 0.60
N GLY A 497 32.56 -6.64 1.73
CA GLY A 497 31.33 -7.08 2.39
C GLY A 497 30.08 -6.28 2.00
N GLU A 498 30.24 -5.03 1.53
CA GLU A 498 29.12 -4.14 1.16
C GLU A 498 28.73 -4.25 -0.32
N ASP A 499 29.71 -4.48 -1.20
CA ASP A 499 29.57 -4.52 -2.66
C ASP A 499 29.59 -5.97 -3.17
N ILE A 500 28.64 -6.78 -2.69
CA ILE A 500 28.53 -8.18 -3.09
C ILE A 500 28.00 -8.25 -4.53
N GLU A 501 28.70 -8.99 -5.38
CA GLU A 501 28.31 -9.21 -6.78
C GLU A 501 26.91 -9.84 -6.87
N GLY A 502 26.09 -9.35 -7.81
CA GLY A 502 24.73 -9.83 -8.02
C GLY A 502 23.65 -9.15 -7.18
N TYR A 503 24.01 -8.17 -6.33
CA TYR A 503 23.06 -7.30 -5.63
C TYR A 503 23.00 -5.92 -6.29
N ALA A 504 21.79 -5.40 -6.48
CA ALA A 504 21.57 -4.10 -7.12
C ALA A 504 21.85 -2.90 -6.20
N GLN A 505 21.92 -3.13 -4.88
CA GLN A 505 22.06 -2.09 -3.86
C GLN A 505 23.15 -2.48 -2.87
N ASN A 506 24.06 -1.55 -2.61
CA ASN A 506 25.09 -1.72 -1.59
C ASN A 506 24.46 -1.57 -0.21
N HIS A 507 24.90 -2.37 0.75
CA HIS A 507 24.39 -2.33 2.12
C HIS A 507 25.44 -1.74 3.06
N LEU A 508 25.12 -0.60 3.68
CA LEU A 508 25.96 0.04 4.70
C LEU A 508 25.27 -0.04 6.06
N THR A 509 25.94 -0.64 7.04
CA THR A 509 25.53 -0.59 8.45
C THR A 509 26.66 -0.01 9.29
N SER A 510 26.35 1.05 10.05
CA SER A 510 27.26 1.60 11.04
C SER A 510 26.63 1.49 12.43
N ASN A 511 27.33 0.79 13.33
CA ASN A 511 26.97 0.74 14.74
C ASN A 511 28.01 1.53 15.53
N SER A 512 27.55 2.54 16.27
CA SER A 512 28.40 3.41 17.09
C SER A 512 27.81 3.55 18.48
N GLN A 513 28.67 3.60 19.50
CA GLN A 513 28.22 3.83 20.87
C GLN A 513 27.85 5.31 21.07
N MET A 514 26.63 5.57 21.54
CA MET A 514 26.24 6.93 21.93
C MET A 514 26.90 7.28 23.28
N LYS A 515 27.62 8.39 23.33
CA LYS A 515 28.18 8.91 24.58
C LYS A 515 27.06 9.13 25.62
N PRO A 516 27.29 8.84 26.91
CA PRO A 516 26.26 8.95 27.94
C PRO A 516 25.83 10.41 28.16
N GLY A 517 24.62 10.59 28.69
CA GLY A 517 24.12 11.88 29.15
C GLY A 517 22.76 12.29 28.58
N VAL A 518 21.93 12.89 29.43
CA VAL A 518 20.56 13.32 29.08
C VAL A 518 20.56 14.37 27.96
N PHE A 519 21.56 15.26 27.94
CA PHE A 519 21.71 16.26 26.89
C PHE A 519 21.76 15.61 25.49
N ARG A 520 22.62 14.59 25.31
CA ARG A 520 22.77 13.88 24.02
C ARG A 520 21.50 13.15 23.62
N LEU A 521 20.80 12.55 24.59
CA LEU A 521 19.52 11.89 24.36
C LEU A 521 18.44 12.86 23.86
N ILE A 522 18.34 14.04 24.49
CA ILE A 522 17.41 15.10 24.08
C ILE A 522 17.80 15.65 22.70
N THR A 523 19.08 15.92 22.47
CA THR A 523 19.59 16.42 21.18
C THR A 523 19.31 15.44 20.05
N MET A 524 19.54 14.14 20.26
CA MET A 524 19.21 13.09 19.28
C MET A 524 17.71 13.06 18.98
N ALA A 525 16.86 13.07 20.01
CA ALA A 525 15.41 13.08 19.83
C ALA A 525 14.92 14.32 19.06
N LEU A 526 15.47 15.49 19.39
CA LEU A 526 15.17 16.76 18.72
C LEU A 526 15.64 16.74 17.26
N ALA A 527 16.86 16.25 16.99
CA ALA A 527 17.39 16.12 15.64
C ALA A 527 16.49 15.20 14.79
N MET A 528 16.13 14.03 15.31
CA MET A 528 15.21 13.10 14.63
C MET A 528 13.81 13.73 14.44
N TYR A 529 13.32 14.51 15.39
CA TYR A 529 12.07 15.25 15.20
C TYR A 529 12.16 16.25 14.04
N ILE A 530 13.22 17.06 14.00
CA ILE A 530 13.43 18.06 12.95
C ILE A 530 13.58 17.37 11.59
N ILE A 531 14.43 16.35 11.48
CA ILE A 531 14.66 15.60 10.24
C ILE A 531 13.35 14.99 9.72
N LYS A 532 12.54 14.39 10.60
CA LYS A 532 11.21 13.89 10.23
C LYS A 532 10.35 14.98 9.60
N ARG A 533 10.30 16.16 10.22
CA ARG A 533 9.51 17.29 9.71
C ARG A 533 10.07 17.83 8.39
N MET A 534 11.38 17.83 8.21
CA MET A 534 12.00 18.17 6.93
C MET A 534 11.59 17.19 5.83
N ALA A 535 11.61 15.88 6.11
CA ALA A 535 11.18 14.85 5.16
C ALA A 535 9.68 14.95 4.81
N GLU A 536 8.82 15.31 5.77
CA GLU A 536 7.37 15.45 5.55
C GLU A 536 6.97 16.75 4.82
N ILE A 537 7.74 17.83 4.99
CA ILE A 537 7.33 19.18 4.56
C ILE A 537 8.21 19.75 3.44
N TRP A 538 9.52 19.57 3.55
CA TRP A 538 10.50 20.25 2.71
C TRP A 538 10.97 19.37 1.56
N PHE A 539 11.38 18.14 1.86
CA PHE A 539 11.93 17.24 0.85
C PHE A 539 10.85 16.60 -0.01
N LYS A 540 11.23 16.26 -1.25
CA LYS A 540 10.37 15.47 -2.14
C LYS A 540 10.32 14.03 -1.61
N PRO A 541 9.15 13.36 -1.66
CA PRO A 541 9.04 11.95 -1.32
C PRO A 541 10.07 11.13 -2.08
N GLY A 542 10.82 10.29 -1.36
CA GLY A 542 11.89 9.47 -1.93
C GLY A 542 13.26 10.14 -2.04
N PHE A 543 13.40 11.41 -1.64
CA PHE A 543 14.65 12.16 -1.69
C PHE A 543 15.17 12.47 -0.30
N VAL A 544 16.48 12.35 -0.12
CA VAL A 544 17.21 12.98 0.99
C VAL A 544 17.88 14.21 0.40
N THR A 545 17.46 15.39 0.85
CA THR A 545 17.81 16.67 0.21
C THR A 545 17.47 16.66 -1.29
N ASP A 546 18.49 16.57 -2.15
CA ASP A 546 18.36 16.57 -3.61
C ASP A 546 18.83 15.24 -4.25
N PHE A 547 19.26 14.27 -3.45
CA PHE A 547 19.73 12.96 -3.93
C PHE A 547 18.65 11.88 -3.75
N ALA A 548 18.49 11.04 -4.78
CA ALA A 548 17.56 9.90 -4.80
C ALA A 548 18.29 8.55 -4.92
N THR A 549 19.51 8.47 -4.39
CA THR A 549 20.34 7.25 -4.43
C THR A 549 20.11 6.32 -3.24
N ILE A 550 19.52 6.84 -2.16
CA ILE A 550 19.20 6.07 -0.95
C ILE A 550 17.80 5.46 -1.12
N HIS A 551 17.73 4.13 -1.23
CA HIS A 551 16.47 3.41 -1.42
C HIS A 551 15.75 3.15 -0.10
N TYR A 552 16.52 2.77 0.93
CA TYR A 552 16.03 2.58 2.29
C TYR A 552 17.09 3.02 3.28
N ALA A 553 16.68 3.70 4.33
CA ALA A 553 17.56 4.02 5.44
C ALA A 553 16.83 3.97 6.77
N LYS A 554 17.57 3.60 7.81
CA LYS A 554 17.10 3.48 9.17
C LYS A 554 18.15 4.11 10.08
N TRP A 555 17.76 5.14 10.82
CA TRP A 555 18.61 5.78 11.82
C TRP A 555 17.94 5.65 13.17
N PHE A 556 18.54 4.88 14.06
CA PHE A 556 17.92 4.65 15.35
C PHE A 556 18.91 4.32 16.46
N ARG A 557 18.43 4.56 17.68
CA ARG A 557 18.95 4.10 18.95
C ARG A 557 17.89 3.17 19.56
N LEU A 558 18.31 1.99 19.98
CA LEU A 558 17.41 1.04 20.64
C LEU A 558 17.09 1.45 22.09
N PRO A 559 15.97 0.97 22.66
CA PRO A 559 15.69 1.16 24.07
C PRO A 559 16.80 0.55 24.95
N GLY A 560 17.25 1.30 25.96
CA GLY A 560 18.23 0.83 26.94
C GLY A 560 19.67 0.73 26.43
N THR A 561 20.04 1.46 25.36
CA THR A 561 21.42 1.53 24.82
C THR A 561 22.03 2.91 24.92
#